data_AF-A0A832U076-F1
#
_entry.id   AF-A0A832U076-F1
#
_cell.length_a   1.000
_cell.length_b   1.000
_cell.length_c   1.000
_cell.angle_alpha   90.00
_cell.angle_beta   90.00
_cell.angle_gamma   90.00
#
_symmetry.space_group_name_H-M   'P 1'
#
loop_
_entity.id
_entity.type
_entity.pdbx_description
1 polymer ?
#
loop_
_entity_poly.entity_id
_entity_poly.type
_entity_poly.pdbx_seq_one_letter_code
_entity_poly.pdbx_strand_id
1 'polypeptide(L)' 'LLENGFADLISMSRAFISEPDLVLKLKSGEAKKARCVSCNLCFDPRGIRCNFEFDQS' A
#
# COMPACT_ATOMS: atom_id res chain seq x y z
N LEU A 1 -15.23 -3.20 -6.43
CA LEU A 1 -15.69 -3.17 -5.02
C LEU A 1 -16.75 -2.10 -4.85
N LEU A 2 -16.39 -0.82 -4.99
CA LEU A 2 -17.32 0.31 -4.81
C LEU A 2 -18.43 0.34 -5.89
N GLU A 3 -18.06 0.29 -7.18
CA GLU A 3 -19.05 0.35 -8.28
C GLU A 3 -20.08 -0.77 -8.28
N ASN A 4 -19.71 -1.94 -7.76
CA ASN A 4 -20.60 -3.10 -7.65
C ASN A 4 -21.40 -3.11 -6.34
N GLY A 5 -21.25 -2.09 -5.47
CA GLY A 5 -21.97 -1.99 -4.20
C GLY A 5 -21.51 -2.95 -3.10
N PHE A 6 -20.32 -3.55 -3.21
CA PHE A 6 -19.81 -4.51 -2.21
C PHE A 6 -19.20 -3.84 -0.97
N ALA A 7 -18.83 -2.56 -1.06
CA ALA A 7 -18.25 -1.79 0.04
C ALA A 7 -18.39 -0.28 -0.23
N ASP A 8 -18.41 0.52 0.84
CA ASP A 8 -18.39 1.99 0.76
C ASP A 8 -16.96 2.56 0.92
N LEU A 9 -16.07 1.80 1.54
CA LEU A 9 -14.69 2.20 1.85
C LEU A 9 -13.72 1.06 1.53
N ILE A 10 -12.49 1.44 1.16
CA ILE A 10 -11.39 0.51 0.91
C ILE A 10 -10.38 0.62 2.05
N SER A 11 -10.17 -0.47 2.79
CA SER A 11 -9.11 -0.55 3.79
C SER A 11 -7.76 -0.85 3.13
N MET A 12 -6.73 -0.09 3.50
CA MET A 12 -5.37 -0.21 2.96
C MET A 12 -4.35 -0.10 4.10
N SER A 13 -3.90 -1.23 4.65
CA SER A 13 -2.90 -1.24 5.74
C SER A 13 -1.46 -1.23 5.19
N ARG A 14 -1.02 -2.37 4.63
CA ARG A 14 0.36 -2.56 4.13
C ARG A 14 0.76 -1.59 3.02
N ALA A 15 -0.21 -1.13 2.24
CA ALA A 15 0.01 -0.10 1.22
C ALA A 15 0.49 1.21 1.85
N PHE A 16 -0.13 1.68 2.95
CA PHE A 16 0.28 2.91 3.63
C PHE A 16 1.53 2.75 4.51
N ILE A 17 1.80 1.55 5.04
CA ILE A 17 3.09 1.25 5.69
C ILE A 17 4.24 1.40 4.66
N SER A 18 3.98 1.00 3.42
CA SER A 18 4.93 1.14 2.34
C SER A 18 4.98 2.54 1.77
N GLU A 19 3.84 3.18 1.53
CA GLU A 19 3.74 4.44 0.80
C GLU A 19 2.71 5.36 1.47
N PRO A 20 3.15 6.16 2.48
CA PRO A 20 2.24 7.00 3.27
C PRO A 20 1.47 8.05 2.45
N ASP A 21 2.05 8.48 1.33
CA ASP A 21 1.52 9.50 0.42
C ASP A 21 0.73 8.91 -0.77
N LEU A 22 0.43 7.60 -0.77
CA LEU A 22 -0.23 6.88 -1.87
C LEU A 22 -1.53 7.55 -2.35
N VAL A 23 -2.36 8.09 -1.45
CA VAL A 23 -3.62 8.76 -1.86
C VAL A 23 -3.34 9.99 -2.72
N LEU A 24 -2.32 10.77 -2.38
CA LEU A 24 -1.94 11.96 -3.15
C LEU A 24 -1.40 11.57 -4.51
N LYS A 25 -0.56 10.52 -4.58
CA LYS A 25 -0.01 9.99 -5.84
C LYS A 25 -1.07 9.39 -6.76
N LEU A 26 -2.06 8.69 -6.20
CA LEU A 26 -3.21 8.19 -6.97
C LEU A 26 -4.04 9.36 -7.52
N LYS A 27 -4.27 10.39 -6.69
CA LYS A 27 -5.03 11.59 -7.09
C LYS A 27 -4.32 12.40 -8.17
N SER A 28 -2.99 12.56 -8.07
CA SER A 28 -2.18 13.27 -9.08
C SER A 28 -1.95 12.45 -10.35
N GLY A 29 -2.13 11.13 -10.28
CA GLY A 29 -1.86 10.19 -11.36
C GLY A 29 -0.40 9.75 -11.45
N GLU A 30 0.47 10.20 -10.53
CA GLU A 30 1.86 9.76 -10.38
C GLU A 30 1.94 8.25 -10.13
N ALA A 31 1.03 7.71 -9.33
CA ALA A 31 0.88 6.28 -9.13
C ALA A 31 -0.40 5.75 -9.80
N LYS A 32 -0.30 4.56 -10.40
CA LYS A 32 -1.46 3.78 -10.90
C LYS A 32 -1.83 2.62 -9.99
N LYS A 33 -0.92 2.21 -9.10
CA LYS A 33 -1.09 1.13 -8.11
C LYS A 33 -0.20 1.38 -6.91
N ALA A 34 -0.54 0.79 -5.77
CA ALA A 34 0.33 0.79 -4.60
C ALA A 34 1.62 0.00 -4.88
N ARG A 35 2.75 0.44 -4.31
CA ARG A 35 4.04 -0.26 -4.47
C ARG A 35 4.17 -1.54 -3.63
N CYS A 36 3.32 -1.73 -2.61
CA CYS A 36 3.40 -2.90 -1.72
C CYS A 36 3.17 -4.21 -2.49
N VAL A 37 4.10 -5.16 -2.39
CA VAL A 37 4.02 -6.48 -3.05
C VAL A 37 3.48 -7.60 -2.16
N SER A 38 2.93 -7.27 -0.98
CA SER A 38 2.39 -8.27 -0.02
C SER A 38 3.39 -9.32 0.48
N CYS A 39 4.69 -8.98 0.58
CA CYS A 39 5.76 -9.88 1.05
C CYS A 39 5.71 -10.24 2.55
N ASN A 40 4.85 -9.58 3.34
CA ASN A 40 4.74 -9.70 4.81
C ASN A 40 5.99 -9.32 5.63
N LEU A 41 7.06 -8.80 5.02
CA LEU A 41 8.26 -8.35 5.74
C LEU A 41 8.02 -7.20 6.73
N CYS A 42 6.86 -6.53 6.66
CA CYS A 42 6.45 -5.51 7.63
C CYS A 42 6.01 -6.07 8.98
N PHE A 43 5.76 -7.38 9.08
CA PHE A 43 5.48 -8.05 10.34
C PHE A 43 6.80 -8.36 11.06
N ASP A 44 7.37 -7.33 11.69
CA ASP A 44 8.69 -7.38 12.33
C ASP A 44 8.54 -7.08 13.84
N PRO A 45 9.00 -7.99 14.74
CA PRO A 45 8.97 -7.78 16.18
C PRO A 45 9.70 -6.53 16.67
N ARG A 46 10.61 -5.97 15.87
CA ARG A 46 11.36 -4.74 16.18
C ARG A 46 10.58 -3.47 15.89
N GLY A 47 9.42 -3.57 15.23
CA GLY A 47 8.55 -2.44 14.91
C GLY A 47 7.94 -2.53 13.51
N ILE A 48 6.84 -1.81 13.29
CA ILE A 48 6.12 -1.82 12.01
C ILE A 48 6.74 -0.83 11.03
N ARG A 49 7.38 -1.36 9.97
CA ARG A 49 7.85 -0.59 8.80
C ARG A 49 7.86 -1.47 7.56
N CYS A 50 7.93 -0.88 6.37
CA CYS A 50 8.13 -1.67 5.15
C CYS A 50 9.62 -2.08 5.04
N ASN A 51 9.89 -3.39 5.06
CA ASN A 51 11.23 -3.97 4.95
C ASN A 51 11.52 -4.56 3.54
N PHE A 52 10.69 -4.25 2.54
CA PHE A 52 10.88 -4.76 1.17
C PHE A 52 11.91 -3.92 0.42
N GLU A 53 12.83 -4.56 -0.28
CA GLU A 53 13.82 -3.91 -1.14
C GLU A 53 13.25 -3.77 -2.56
N PHE A 54 12.99 -2.53 -2.99
CA PHE A 54 12.34 -2.24 -4.27
C PHE A 54 13.30 -2.29 -5.47
N ASP A 55 14.60 -2.14 -5.25
CA ASP A 55 15.60 -2.04 -6.32
C ASP A 55 15.98 -3.41 -6.92
N GLN A 56 15.43 -4.51 -6.38
CA GLN A 56 15.68 -5.89 -6.84
C GLN A 56 14.49 -6.54 -7.59
N SER A 57 13.43 -5.80 -7.89
CA SER A 57 12.17 -6.32 -8.48
C SER A 57 11.87 -5.81 -9.87
#